data_AF-T0M4G8-F1
#
_entry.id   AF-T0M4G8-F1
#
_cell.length_a   1.000
_cell.length_b   1.000
_cell.length_c   1.000
_cell.angle_alpha   90.00
_cell.angle_beta   90.00
_cell.angle_gamma   90.00
#
_symmetry.space_group_name_H-M   'P 1'
#
loop_
_entity.id
_entity.type
_entity.pdbx_description
1 polymer ?
#
loop_
_entity_poly.entity_id
_entity_poly.type
_entity_poly.pdbx_seq_one_letter_code
_entity_poly.pdbx_strand_id
1 'polypeptide(L)'
;MTNEDNLRSVIENCRRVSDDGSLVIYDLTSGVDFSNPKLVARALSEVFFEKDAKSWFKVNDDKIDFAPTYKVRVVLAEEHNKKLEATVDDLLKDLQKDDLSGAYSKQIKEGSVEASHLQSAMATGAIRSAIFRHSEEKVYSDSIRDDLFIDLLEKLEIRSLNDKDLMDWKKLPL
;
A
#
# COMPACT_ATOMS: atom_id res chain seq x y z
N MET A 1 13.13 -24.43 2.43
CA MET A 1 13.54 -23.01 2.44
C MET A 1 12.90 -22.35 1.24
N THR A 2 11.87 -21.54 1.44
CA THR A 2 11.30 -20.70 0.40
C THR A 2 12.36 -19.64 0.11
N ASN A 3 13.00 -19.71 -1.05
CA ASN A 3 13.96 -18.70 -1.47
C ASN A 3 13.17 -17.42 -1.81
N GLU A 4 13.63 -16.23 -1.38
CA GLU A 4 12.90 -14.96 -1.57
C GLU A 4 12.52 -14.74 -3.04
N ASP A 5 13.44 -15.03 -3.97
CA ASP A 5 13.21 -14.94 -5.41
C ASP A 5 12.08 -15.86 -5.91
N ASN A 6 11.94 -17.03 -5.29
CA ASN A 6 10.86 -17.98 -5.61
C ASN A 6 9.52 -17.45 -5.09
N LEU A 7 9.50 -16.89 -3.87
CA LEU A 7 8.28 -16.33 -3.29
C LEU A 7 7.75 -15.14 -4.11
N ARG A 8 8.63 -14.23 -4.54
CA ARG A 8 8.28 -13.12 -5.43
C ARG A 8 7.65 -13.62 -6.73
N SER A 9 8.29 -14.60 -7.36
CA SER A 9 7.79 -15.20 -8.61
C SER A 9 6.41 -15.87 -8.43
N VAL A 10 6.20 -16.55 -7.30
CA VAL A 10 4.89 -17.15 -6.96
C VAL A 10 3.82 -16.07 -6.83
N ILE A 11 4.09 -14.99 -6.09
CA ILE A 11 3.14 -13.88 -5.90
C ILE A 11 2.82 -13.19 -7.23
N GLU A 12 3.83 -12.96 -8.09
CA GLU A 12 3.61 -12.41 -9.43
C GLU A 12 2.69 -13.29 -10.28
N ASN A 13 2.84 -14.61 -10.20
CA ASN A 13 2.00 -15.56 -10.94
C ASN A 13 0.56 -15.66 -10.40
N CYS A 14 0.31 -15.22 -9.17
CA CYS A 14 -1.02 -15.10 -8.60
C CYS A 14 -1.79 -13.86 -9.09
N ARG A 15 -1.11 -12.91 -9.74
CA ARG A 15 -1.70 -11.66 -10.25
C ARG A 15 -2.56 -11.93 -11.49
N ARG A 16 -3.81 -11.46 -11.46
CA ARG A 16 -4.76 -11.52 -12.57
C ARG A 16 -5.42 -10.17 -12.77
N VAL A 17 -5.72 -9.82 -14.03
CA VAL A 17 -6.44 -8.60 -14.37
C VAL A 17 -7.85 -9.01 -14.81
N SER A 18 -8.88 -8.29 -14.34
CA SER A 18 -10.25 -8.49 -14.80
C SER A 18 -10.38 -8.16 -16.30
N ASP A 19 -11.38 -8.74 -16.95
CA ASP A 19 -11.59 -8.57 -18.40
C ASP A 19 -11.81 -7.10 -18.81
N ASP A 20 -12.40 -6.30 -17.92
CA ASP A 20 -12.64 -4.87 -18.11
C ASP A 20 -11.46 -3.98 -17.67
N GLY A 21 -10.40 -4.57 -17.12
CA GLY A 21 -9.21 -3.88 -16.63
C GLY A 21 -9.43 -3.04 -15.36
N SER A 22 -10.62 -3.07 -14.74
CA SER A 22 -10.95 -2.21 -13.59
C SER A 22 -10.43 -2.75 -12.25
N LEU A 23 -10.06 -4.04 -12.21
CA LEU A 23 -9.62 -4.74 -11.01
C LEU A 23 -8.43 -5.65 -11.31
N VAL A 24 -7.43 -5.59 -10.44
CA VAL A 24 -6.33 -6.55 -10.38
C VAL A 24 -6.50 -7.39 -9.11
N ILE A 25 -6.35 -8.71 -9.23
CA ILE A 25 -6.52 -9.66 -8.13
C ILE A 25 -5.21 -10.40 -7.92
N TYR A 26 -4.70 -10.38 -6.70
CA TYR A 26 -3.66 -11.29 -6.21
C TYR A 26 -4.32 -12.40 -5.42
N ASP A 27 -4.51 -13.56 -6.04
CA ASP A 27 -5.10 -14.73 -5.39
C ASP A 27 -4.01 -15.55 -4.69
N LEU A 28 -3.79 -15.27 -3.41
CA LEU A 28 -2.81 -15.94 -2.56
C LEU A 28 -3.45 -17.05 -1.71
N THR A 29 -4.63 -17.53 -2.12
CA THR A 29 -5.33 -18.61 -1.40
C THR A 29 -4.65 -19.97 -1.54
N SER A 30 -3.71 -20.09 -2.48
CA SER A 30 -2.89 -21.28 -2.69
C SER A 30 -1.48 -20.90 -3.12
N GLY A 31 -0.52 -21.80 -2.89
CA GLY A 31 0.87 -21.63 -3.36
C GLY A 31 1.76 -20.73 -2.50
N VAL A 32 1.21 -19.96 -1.56
CA VAL A 32 1.95 -19.13 -0.61
C VAL A 32 1.88 -19.71 0.80
N ASP A 33 3.03 -19.84 1.45
CA ASP A 33 3.14 -20.25 2.85
C ASP A 33 3.26 -19.03 3.77
N PHE A 34 2.23 -18.79 4.58
CA PHE A 34 2.17 -17.69 5.56
C PHE A 34 2.87 -18.02 6.89
N SER A 35 3.66 -19.10 6.96
CA SER A 35 4.41 -19.48 8.16
C SER A 35 5.40 -18.39 8.61
N ASN A 36 5.89 -17.57 7.68
CA ASN A 36 6.73 -16.40 7.92
C ASN A 36 6.08 -15.11 7.40
N PRO A 37 5.20 -14.47 8.20
CA PRO A 37 4.43 -13.29 7.80
C PRO A 37 5.27 -12.15 7.24
N LYS A 38 6.40 -11.84 7.88
CA LYS A 38 7.28 -10.74 7.46
C LYS A 38 7.88 -10.95 6.08
N LEU A 39 8.27 -12.18 5.76
CA LEU A 39 8.83 -12.51 4.45
C LEU A 39 7.78 -12.38 3.34
N VAL A 40 6.56 -12.85 3.62
CA VAL A 40 5.44 -12.78 2.68
C VAL A 40 4.97 -11.34 2.49
N ALA A 41 4.84 -10.59 3.58
CA ALA A 41 4.48 -9.17 3.58
C ALA A 41 5.39 -8.36 2.67
N ARG A 42 6.70 -8.48 2.87
CA ARG A 42 7.71 -7.79 2.07
C ARG A 42 7.67 -8.17 0.59
N ALA A 43 7.66 -9.48 0.29
CA ALA A 43 7.61 -9.93 -1.09
C ALA A 43 6.32 -9.46 -1.80
N LEU A 44 5.20 -9.42 -1.08
CA LEU A 44 3.94 -8.90 -1.60
C LEU A 44 3.97 -7.38 -1.80
N SER A 45 4.54 -6.62 -0.86
CA SER A 45 4.64 -5.16 -0.94
C SER A 45 5.46 -4.76 -2.18
N GLU A 46 6.63 -5.38 -2.34
CA GLU A 46 7.54 -5.15 -3.46
C GLU A 46 6.83 -5.45 -4.80
N VAL A 47 6.15 -6.60 -4.92
CA VAL A 47 5.44 -6.96 -6.16
C VAL A 47 4.29 -6.01 -6.45
N PHE A 48 3.41 -5.75 -5.49
CA PHE A 48 2.27 -4.85 -5.69
C PHE A 48 2.73 -3.44 -6.03
N PHE A 49 3.75 -2.93 -5.34
CA PHE A 49 4.28 -1.61 -5.61
C PHE A 49 4.89 -1.52 -7.01
N GLU A 50 5.74 -2.48 -7.39
CA GLU A 50 6.41 -2.48 -8.70
C GLU A 50 5.45 -2.68 -9.87
N LYS A 51 4.49 -3.62 -9.75
CA LYS A 51 3.59 -3.99 -10.85
C LYS A 51 2.41 -3.05 -10.99
N ASP A 52 1.96 -2.45 -9.87
CA ASP A 52 0.72 -1.69 -9.84
C ASP A 52 0.93 -0.27 -9.30
N ALA A 53 1.20 -0.13 -8.01
CA ALA A 53 1.05 1.15 -7.32
C ALA A 53 2.00 2.23 -7.82
N LYS A 54 3.25 1.88 -8.16
CA LYS A 54 4.26 2.83 -8.63
C LYS A 54 3.80 3.60 -9.87
N SER A 55 3.02 2.97 -10.74
CA SER A 55 2.50 3.62 -11.97
C SER A 55 1.43 4.68 -11.71
N TRP A 56 0.80 4.65 -10.53
CA TRP A 56 -0.24 5.61 -10.15
C TRP A 56 0.33 6.95 -9.71
N PHE A 57 1.60 6.98 -9.32
CA PHE A 57 2.26 8.20 -8.89
C PHE A 57 3.06 8.81 -10.04
N LYS A 58 2.81 10.08 -10.32
CA LYS A 58 3.56 10.85 -11.31
C LYS A 58 4.29 11.98 -10.60
N VAL A 59 5.60 12.02 -10.76
CA VAL A 59 6.44 13.09 -10.20
C VAL A 59 6.53 14.22 -11.22
N ASN A 60 6.08 15.40 -10.83
CA ASN A 60 6.19 16.65 -11.59
C ASN A 60 6.93 17.66 -10.69
N ASP A 61 8.21 17.89 -10.99
CA ASP A 61 9.13 18.66 -10.15
C ASP A 61 9.13 18.14 -8.69
N ASP A 62 8.60 18.94 -7.77
CA ASP A 62 8.54 18.65 -6.33
C ASP A 62 7.16 18.15 -5.88
N LYS A 63 6.24 17.92 -6.83
CA LYS A 63 4.89 17.42 -6.56
C LYS A 63 4.71 15.98 -7.04
N ILE A 64 3.92 15.23 -6.29
CA ILE A 64 3.49 13.88 -6.65
C ILE A 64 1.99 13.93 -6.91
N ASP A 65 1.60 13.61 -8.14
CA ASP A 65 0.20 13.43 -8.51
C ASP A 65 -0.18 11.94 -8.39
N PHE A 66 -1.34 11.68 -7.81
CA PHE A 66 -1.90 10.33 -7.69
C PHE A 66 -3.05 10.13 -8.69
N ALA A 67 -2.87 9.19 -9.62
CA ALA A 67 -3.80 8.92 -10.72
C ALA A 67 -3.98 7.40 -10.96
N PRO A 68 -4.64 6.68 -10.03
CA PRO A 68 -4.87 5.25 -10.16
C PRO A 68 -5.90 4.93 -11.25
N THR A 69 -5.65 3.87 -12.00
CA THR A 69 -6.49 3.46 -13.14
C THR A 69 -7.37 2.24 -12.86
N TYR A 70 -7.13 1.54 -11.75
CA TYR A 70 -7.84 0.34 -11.32
C TYR A 70 -7.70 0.14 -9.81
N LYS A 71 -8.48 -0.78 -9.25
CA LYS A 71 -8.32 -1.26 -7.87
C LYS A 71 -7.45 -2.52 -7.83
N VAL A 72 -6.81 -2.78 -6.70
CA VAL A 72 -6.11 -4.02 -6.40
C VAL A 72 -6.79 -4.73 -5.24
N ARG A 73 -7.05 -6.03 -5.39
CA ARG A 73 -7.54 -6.90 -4.32
C ARG A 73 -6.55 -8.02 -4.06
N VAL A 74 -6.10 -8.14 -2.82
CA VAL A 74 -5.34 -9.28 -2.33
C VAL A 74 -6.28 -10.22 -1.59
N VAL A 75 -6.30 -11.50 -1.97
CA VAL A 75 -7.13 -12.53 -1.33
C VAL A 75 -6.22 -13.52 -0.62
N LEU A 76 -6.42 -13.70 0.68
CA LEU A 76 -5.60 -14.57 1.54
C LEU A 76 -6.39 -15.82 1.96
N ALA A 77 -5.72 -16.98 2.02
CA ALA A 77 -6.28 -18.20 2.58
C ALA A 77 -6.55 -18.04 4.09
N GLU A 78 -7.64 -18.59 4.63
CA GLU A 78 -8.00 -18.46 6.06
C GLU A 78 -7.15 -19.28 7.03
N GLU A 79 -6.15 -19.99 6.53
CA GLU A 79 -5.30 -20.81 7.38
C GLU A 79 -4.43 -19.91 8.26
N HIS A 80 -4.58 -20.06 9.57
CA HIS A 80 -3.81 -19.33 10.58
C HIS A 80 -4.07 -17.81 10.65
N ASN A 81 -5.34 -17.38 10.79
CA ASN A 81 -5.78 -15.97 10.95
C ASN A 81 -4.81 -14.98 11.61
N LYS A 82 -4.18 -15.30 12.76
CA LYS A 82 -3.21 -14.39 13.40
C LYS A 82 -1.97 -14.09 12.55
N LYS A 83 -1.51 -15.06 11.76
CA LYS A 83 -0.38 -14.90 10.84
C LYS A 83 -0.79 -14.07 9.63
N LEU A 84 -2.03 -14.17 9.18
CA LEU A 84 -2.58 -13.32 8.12
C LEU A 84 -2.65 -11.87 8.58
N GLU A 85 -3.22 -11.62 9.76
CA GLU A 85 -3.25 -10.28 10.37
C GLU A 85 -1.83 -9.71 10.50
N ALA A 86 -0.87 -10.49 11.00
CA ALA A 86 0.53 -10.07 11.06
C ALA A 86 1.14 -9.78 9.67
N THR A 87 0.77 -10.57 8.65
CA THR A 87 1.23 -10.34 7.27
C THR A 87 0.67 -9.04 6.72
N VAL A 88 -0.60 -8.72 7.03
CA VAL A 88 -1.23 -7.46 6.64
C VAL A 88 -0.57 -6.28 7.35
N ASP A 89 -0.35 -6.38 8.67
CA ASP A 89 0.32 -5.32 9.44
C ASP A 89 1.73 -5.05 8.93
N ASP A 90 2.50 -6.08 8.60
CA ASP A 90 3.85 -5.93 8.07
C ASP A 90 3.82 -5.42 6.61
N LEU A 91 2.86 -5.86 5.78
CA LEU A 91 2.68 -5.35 4.41
C LEU A 91 2.43 -3.83 4.42
N LEU A 92 1.55 -3.36 5.30
CA LEU A 92 1.24 -1.94 5.41
C LEU A 92 2.47 -1.12 5.84
N LYS A 93 3.29 -1.65 6.75
CA LYS A 93 4.54 -0.99 7.16
C LYS A 93 5.56 -0.94 6.02
N ASP A 94 5.73 -2.04 5.30
CA ASP A 94 6.71 -2.14 4.21
C ASP A 94 6.32 -1.17 3.07
N LEU A 95 5.02 -1.06 2.74
CA LEU A 95 4.51 -0.10 1.77
C LEU A 95 4.81 1.36 2.15
N GLN A 96 4.58 1.73 3.41
CA GLN A 96 4.78 3.10 3.88
C GLN A 96 6.27 3.45 4.00
N LYS A 97 7.09 2.56 4.56
CA LYS A 97 8.48 2.83 4.95
C LYS A 97 9.52 2.50 3.90
N ASP A 98 9.34 1.41 3.19
CA ASP A 98 10.36 0.92 2.26
C ASP A 98 10.00 1.33 0.83
N ASP A 99 8.75 1.08 0.42
CA ASP A 99 8.32 1.32 -0.96
C ASP A 99 8.07 2.82 -1.24
N LEU A 100 7.11 3.44 -0.56
CA LEU A 100 6.77 4.86 -0.77
C LEU A 100 7.91 5.79 -0.35
N SER A 101 8.40 5.65 0.89
CA SER A 101 9.46 6.52 1.38
C SER A 101 10.78 6.30 0.64
N GLY A 102 11.07 5.08 0.21
CA GLY A 102 12.24 4.79 -0.62
C GLY A 102 12.14 5.43 -2.00
N ALA A 103 11.02 5.22 -2.69
CA ALA A 103 10.80 5.71 -4.06
C ALA A 103 10.73 7.24 -4.15
N TYR A 104 10.14 7.89 -3.15
CA TYR A 104 9.84 9.33 -3.17
C TYR A 104 10.57 10.14 -2.10
N SER A 105 11.67 9.60 -1.55
CA SER A 105 12.44 10.23 -0.47
C SER A 105 12.85 11.67 -0.76
N LYS A 106 13.12 12.01 -2.03
CA LYS A 106 13.48 13.37 -2.45
C LYS A 106 12.28 14.31 -2.31
N GLN A 107 11.15 13.98 -2.93
CA GLN A 107 9.93 14.78 -2.91
C GLN A 107 9.35 14.91 -1.49
N ILE A 108 9.41 13.84 -0.69
CA ILE A 108 8.98 13.85 0.71
C ILE A 108 9.84 14.79 1.57
N LYS A 109 11.14 14.94 1.27
CA LYS A 109 12.07 15.82 1.99
C LYS A 109 12.09 17.26 1.47
N GLU A 110 11.81 17.48 0.19
CA GLU A 110 11.81 18.80 -0.43
C GLU A 110 10.44 19.49 -0.29
N GLY A 111 9.33 18.74 -0.40
CA GLY A 111 7.97 19.23 -0.15
C GLY A 111 7.71 19.69 1.28
N SER A 112 8.58 19.36 2.24
CA SER A 112 8.55 19.92 3.60
C SER A 112 9.12 21.34 3.72
N VAL A 113 9.78 21.86 2.68
CA VAL A 113 10.40 23.21 2.68
C VAL A 113 9.50 24.27 2.02
N GLU A 114 8.56 23.88 1.15
CA GLU A 114 7.61 24.79 0.45
C GLU A 114 6.16 24.23 0.41
N ALA A 115 5.57 23.89 1.56
CA ALA A 115 4.20 23.36 1.59
C ALA A 115 3.11 24.47 1.51
N SER A 116 2.92 25.05 0.32
CA SER A 116 1.64 25.69 -0.04
C SER A 116 1.16 25.12 -1.38
N HIS A 117 -0.07 24.59 -1.39
CA HIS A 117 -0.79 24.06 -2.56
C HIS A 117 -0.56 22.59 -2.96
N LEU A 118 -0.76 21.65 -2.03
CA LEU A 118 -1.33 20.34 -2.34
C LEU A 118 -2.87 20.48 -2.41
N GLN A 119 -3.39 20.69 -3.62
CA GLN A 119 -4.82 20.52 -3.89
C GLN A 119 -5.11 19.03 -4.00
N SER A 120 -5.49 18.40 -2.88
CA SER A 120 -6.11 17.08 -2.89
C SER A 120 -7.47 17.19 -3.59
N ALA A 121 -7.56 16.71 -4.83
CA ALA A 121 -8.82 16.44 -5.48
C ALA A 121 -9.47 15.25 -4.76
N MET A 122 -10.18 15.56 -3.66
CA MET A 122 -10.71 14.57 -2.73
C MET A 122 -11.66 13.58 -3.43
N ALA A 123 -11.29 12.31 -3.40
CA ALA A 123 -12.25 11.23 -3.56
C ALA A 123 -13.22 11.23 -2.37
N THR A 124 -14.50 11.08 -2.68
CA THR A 124 -15.62 11.27 -1.76
C THR A 124 -15.77 10.04 -0.85
N GLY A 125 -15.06 10.01 0.30
CA GLY A 125 -15.04 8.82 1.15
C GLY A 125 -14.55 9.00 2.59
N ALA A 126 -15.22 9.85 3.38
CA ALA A 126 -15.38 9.72 4.84
C ALA A 126 -14.18 9.37 5.77
N ILE A 127 -12.97 9.93 5.58
CA ILE A 127 -11.95 9.96 6.65
C ILE A 127 -11.30 11.35 6.72
N ARG A 128 -11.92 12.30 7.43
CA ARG A 128 -11.37 13.67 7.58
C ARG A 128 -11.58 14.31 8.95
N SER A 129 -11.55 13.55 10.03
CA SER A 129 -11.66 14.16 11.36
C SER A 129 -10.65 13.59 12.33
N ALA A 130 -9.52 14.29 12.52
CA ALA A 130 -8.99 14.57 13.87
C ALA A 130 -7.61 15.25 13.94
N ILE A 131 -6.85 15.50 12.88
CA ILE A 131 -5.40 15.71 13.08
C ILE A 131 -4.86 16.88 12.28
N PHE A 132 -4.84 18.09 12.85
CA PHE A 132 -3.83 19.11 12.51
C PHE A 132 -3.64 20.10 13.66
N ARG A 133 -2.62 19.88 14.50
CA ARG A 133 -1.93 20.97 15.23
C ARG A 133 -0.54 20.56 15.76
N HIS A 134 0.48 21.30 15.29
CA HIS A 134 1.87 21.49 15.77
C HIS A 134 3.01 20.50 15.40
N SER A 135 3.84 20.86 14.39
CA SER A 135 5.27 21.30 14.49
C SER A 135 6.01 21.21 13.13
N GLU A 136 6.51 22.33 12.61
CA GLU A 136 6.49 22.67 11.17
C GLU A 136 7.60 22.16 10.22
N GLU A 137 8.37 21.10 10.51
CA GLU A 137 9.32 20.57 9.49
C GLU A 137 9.31 19.05 9.38
N LYS A 138 9.46 18.34 10.51
CA LYS A 138 9.30 16.87 10.54
C LYS A 138 7.87 16.41 10.27
N VAL A 139 6.89 17.19 10.74
CA VAL A 139 5.46 16.87 10.52
C VAL A 139 5.07 17.00 9.05
N TYR A 140 5.71 17.88 8.27
CA TYR A 140 5.34 18.03 6.86
C TYR A 140 5.82 16.87 5.99
N SER A 141 7.07 16.40 6.18
CA SER A 141 7.56 15.22 5.45
C SER A 141 6.77 13.97 5.84
N ASP A 142 6.45 13.83 7.13
CA ASP A 142 5.60 12.73 7.60
C ASP A 142 4.19 12.87 6.99
N SER A 143 3.59 14.06 6.94
CA SER A 143 2.26 14.26 6.36
C SER A 143 2.17 13.96 4.86
N ILE A 144 3.20 14.29 4.07
CA ILE A 144 3.21 13.96 2.63
C ILE A 144 3.28 12.45 2.45
N ARG A 145 4.13 11.76 3.22
CA ARG A 145 4.21 10.30 3.19
C ARG A 145 2.87 9.68 3.58
N ASP A 146 2.25 10.18 4.62
CA ASP A 146 1.01 9.61 5.15
C ASP A 146 -0.17 9.88 4.20
N ASP A 147 -0.21 11.03 3.52
CA ASP A 147 -1.17 11.33 2.45
C ASP A 147 -1.00 10.36 1.26
N LEU A 148 0.23 10.15 0.77
CA LEU A 148 0.50 9.19 -0.31
C LEU A 148 0.13 7.76 0.08
N PHE A 149 0.34 7.42 1.35
CA PHE A 149 -0.04 6.12 1.88
C PHE A 149 -1.56 5.96 1.94
N ILE A 150 -2.29 6.96 2.43
CA ILE A 150 -3.77 6.95 2.45
C ILE A 150 -4.33 6.81 1.03
N ASP A 151 -3.82 7.59 0.08
CA ASP A 151 -4.19 7.55 -1.33
C ASP A 151 -4.03 6.14 -1.93
N LEU A 152 -2.90 5.48 -1.64
CA LEU A 152 -2.64 4.10 -2.05
C LEU A 152 -3.66 3.13 -1.44
N LEU A 153 -3.96 3.28 -0.15
CA LEU A 153 -4.90 2.39 0.56
C LEU A 153 -6.31 2.48 0.00
N GLU A 154 -6.74 3.63 -0.52
CA GLU A 154 -8.05 3.75 -1.19
C GLU A 154 -8.23 2.80 -2.38
N LYS A 155 -7.13 2.30 -2.95
CA LYS A 155 -7.12 1.40 -4.11
C LYS A 155 -6.73 -0.03 -3.75
N LEU A 156 -6.36 -0.30 -2.50
CA LEU A 156 -5.96 -1.61 -2.03
C LEU A 156 -7.04 -2.23 -1.13
N GLU A 157 -7.56 -3.39 -1.53
CA GLU A 157 -8.47 -4.21 -0.74
C GLU A 157 -7.73 -5.48 -0.29
N ILE A 158 -7.77 -5.82 1.00
CA ILE A 158 -7.19 -7.08 1.50
C ILE A 158 -8.29 -7.90 2.14
N ARG A 159 -8.60 -9.06 1.55
CA ARG A 159 -9.73 -9.89 1.96
C ARG A 159 -9.31 -11.31 2.31
N SER A 160 -10.05 -11.95 3.22
CA SER A 160 -9.99 -13.40 3.40
C SER A 160 -10.82 -14.12 2.33
N LEU A 161 -10.68 -15.44 2.28
CA LEU A 161 -11.44 -16.31 1.36
C LEU A 161 -12.97 -16.21 1.55
N ASN A 162 -13.44 -15.90 2.77
CA ASN A 162 -14.87 -15.64 3.07
C ASN A 162 -15.28 -14.17 2.91
N ASP A 163 -14.50 -13.38 2.16
CA ASP A 163 -14.77 -11.97 1.87
C ASP A 163 -14.74 -11.05 3.10
N LYS A 164 -14.07 -11.48 4.19
CA LYS A 164 -13.85 -10.63 5.36
C LYS A 164 -12.73 -9.64 5.05
N ASP A 165 -12.98 -8.34 5.23
CA ASP A 165 -11.94 -7.32 5.18
C ASP A 165 -10.94 -7.55 6.33
N LEU A 166 -9.67 -7.67 5.97
CA LEU A 166 -8.57 -7.88 6.91
C LEU A 166 -7.84 -6.59 7.25
N MET A 167 -8.12 -5.49 6.55
CA MET A 167 -7.52 -4.19 6.85
C MET A 167 -8.26 -3.54 8.04
N ASP A 168 -7.59 -3.40 9.18
CA ASP A 168 -8.13 -2.64 10.32
C ASP A 168 -7.90 -1.14 10.13
N TRP A 169 -8.80 -0.51 9.38
CA TRP A 169 -8.77 0.94 9.09
C TRP A 169 -8.67 1.83 10.34
N LYS A 170 -9.04 1.35 11.53
CA LYS A 170 -8.94 2.11 12.79
C LYS A 170 -7.56 2.04 13.43
N LYS A 171 -6.69 1.14 12.98
CA LYS A 171 -5.33 0.92 13.50
C LYS A 171 -4.25 1.11 12.44
N LEU A 172 -4.55 1.83 11.37
CA LEU A 172 -3.54 2.15 10.36
C LEU A 172 -2.34 2.86 11.04
N PRO A 173 -1.10 2.51 10.64
CA PRO A 173 0.10 3.22 11.10
C PRO A 173 0.15 4.60 10.43
N LEU A 174 -0.65 5.52 10.93
CA LEU A 174 -0.65 6.94 10.56
C LEU A 174 0.29 7.70 11.50
#